data_AF-A0A940AJ04-F1
#
_entry.id   AF-A0A940AJ04-F1
#
_cell.length_a   1.000
_cell.length_b   1.000
_cell.length_c   1.000
_cell.angle_alpha   90.00
_cell.angle_beta   90.00
_cell.angle_gamma   90.00
#
_symmetry.space_group_name_H-M   'P 1'
#
loop_
_entity.id
_entity.type
_entity.pdbx_description
1 polymer ?
#
loop_
_entity_poly.entity_id
_entity_poly.type
_entity_poly.pdbx_seq_one_letter_code
_entity_poly.pdbx_strand_id
1 'polypeptide(L)'
;DILIAQPQLAPHFDLSELNRLELNFAWSQLLSHRPEFADQCDFSVVTARAATYLLEAQPQFFDRIPLETLWAYHWTELFERQPQLEQKMLEKPHSEWPFNFWVHALQYHPELESEFDGWDKIEDQDIPDFKRTQPEMYARHWPEK
;
A
#
# COMPACT_ATOMS: atom_id res chain seq x y z
N ASP A 1 -3.48 12.18 19.75
CA ASP A 1 -2.49 12.88 20.59
C ASP A 1 -2.31 12.35 22.01
N ILE A 2 -3.35 12.13 22.83
CA ILE A 2 -3.16 11.76 24.25
C ILE A 2 -2.30 10.49 24.41
N LEU A 3 -2.61 9.41 23.69
CA LEU A 3 -1.85 8.15 23.78
C LEU A 3 -0.45 8.22 23.14
N ILE A 4 -0.23 9.17 22.23
CA ILE A 4 1.10 9.46 21.70
C ILE A 4 1.97 10.11 22.79
N ALA A 5 1.41 11.08 23.52
CA ALA A 5 2.11 11.78 24.59
C ALA A 5 2.23 10.95 25.88
N GLN A 6 1.21 10.15 26.20
CA GLN A 6 1.06 9.42 27.46
C GLN A 6 0.53 7.99 27.22
N PRO A 7 1.36 7.07 26.67
CA PRO A 7 0.94 5.71 26.33
C PRO A 7 0.47 4.91 27.55
N GLN A 8 0.97 5.23 28.76
CA GLN A 8 0.55 4.60 30.01
C GLN A 8 -0.94 4.79 30.34
N LEU A 9 -1.61 5.76 29.72
CA LEU A 9 -3.05 5.98 29.91
C LEU A 9 -3.92 5.01 29.10
N ALA A 10 -3.34 4.20 28.21
CA ALA A 10 -4.08 3.28 27.36
C ALA A 10 -5.11 2.39 28.08
N PRO A 11 -4.86 1.85 29.30
CA PRO A 11 -5.87 1.08 30.03
C PRO A 11 -7.15 1.86 30.37
N HIS A 12 -7.15 3.19 30.23
CA HIS A 12 -8.31 4.05 30.44
C HIS A 12 -9.07 4.41 29.16
N PHE A 13 -8.64 3.89 28.00
CA PHE A 13 -9.29 4.10 26.71
C PHE A 13 -9.79 2.77 26.15
N ASP A 14 -10.98 2.78 25.55
CA ASP A 14 -11.44 1.67 24.71
C ASP A 14 -10.86 1.84 23.31
N LEU A 15 -9.71 1.20 23.04
CA LEU A 15 -9.08 1.27 21.72
C LEU A 15 -9.87 0.54 20.64
N SER A 16 -10.84 -0.31 21.00
CA SER A 16 -11.71 -0.96 20.02
C SER A 16 -12.61 0.05 19.29
N GLU A 17 -12.87 1.22 19.88
CA GLU A 17 -13.55 2.31 19.19
C GLU A 17 -12.73 2.82 18.00
N LEU A 18 -11.39 2.77 18.05
CA LEU A 18 -10.54 3.13 16.92
C LEU A 18 -10.63 2.13 15.76
N ASN A 19 -11.02 0.87 16.04
CA ASN A 19 -11.32 -0.12 15.01
C ASN A 19 -12.72 0.10 14.42
N ARG A 20 -13.69 0.55 15.22
CA ARG A 20 -15.10 0.70 14.81
C ARG A 20 -15.37 1.97 14.04
N LEU A 21 -14.69 3.04 14.42
CA LEU A 21 -14.74 4.28 13.71
C LEU A 21 -13.72 4.14 12.58
N GLU A 22 -14.16 4.07 11.33
CA GLU A 22 -13.31 4.17 10.12
C GLU A 22 -12.65 5.57 10.06
N LEU A 23 -12.01 5.99 11.15
CA LEU A 23 -11.23 7.20 11.25
C LEU A 23 -9.95 6.89 10.51
N ASN A 24 -9.96 7.24 9.23
CA ASN A 24 -8.98 6.88 8.21
C ASN A 24 -7.50 7.13 8.54
N PHE A 25 -7.12 7.62 9.72
CA PHE A 25 -5.73 7.81 10.13
C PHE A 25 -5.44 7.58 11.62
N ALA A 26 -6.43 7.23 12.46
CA ALA A 26 -6.22 7.18 13.91
C ALA A 26 -5.16 6.13 14.29
N TRP A 27 -5.28 4.92 13.74
CA TRP A 27 -4.28 3.88 13.92
C TRP A 27 -2.94 4.24 13.30
N SER A 28 -2.92 4.71 12.05
CA SER A 28 -1.67 5.07 11.39
C SER A 28 -0.89 6.17 12.11
N GLN A 29 -1.58 7.18 12.67
CA GLN A 29 -0.94 8.21 13.50
C GLN A 29 -0.43 7.66 14.84
N LEU A 30 -1.24 6.83 15.52
CA LEU A 30 -0.83 6.26 16.79
C LEU A 30 0.37 5.33 16.59
N LEU A 31 0.28 4.39 15.66
CA LEU A 31 1.30 3.40 15.38
C LEU A 31 2.58 3.99 14.77
N SER A 32 2.50 5.10 14.04
CA SER A 32 3.70 5.78 13.54
C SER A 32 4.60 6.30 14.67
N HIS A 33 4.01 6.63 15.83
CA HIS A 33 4.74 7.11 17.01
C HIS A 33 4.89 6.06 18.11
N ARG A 34 3.96 5.10 18.17
CA ARG A 34 3.79 4.13 19.26
C ARG A 34 3.51 2.73 18.70
N PRO A 35 4.50 2.08 18.08
CA PRO A 35 4.33 0.75 17.50
C PRO A 35 3.95 -0.33 18.53
N GLU A 36 4.17 -0.09 19.83
CA GLU A 36 3.75 -0.97 20.91
C GLU A 36 2.23 -1.20 21.00
N PHE A 37 1.41 -0.34 20.37
CA PHE A 37 -0.05 -0.54 20.30
C PHE A 37 -0.51 -1.45 19.16
N ALA A 38 0.42 -1.98 18.34
CA ALA A 38 0.06 -2.72 17.14
C ALA A 38 -0.81 -3.95 17.43
N ASP A 39 -0.65 -4.61 18.56
CA ASP A 39 -1.44 -5.80 18.93
C ASP A 39 -2.92 -5.50 19.22
N GLN A 40 -3.26 -4.23 19.41
CA GLN A 40 -4.65 -3.78 19.62
C GLN A 40 -5.28 -3.23 18.32
N CYS A 41 -4.46 -2.98 17.30
CA CYS A 41 -4.89 -2.47 16.01
C CYS A 41 -5.45 -3.60 15.15
N ASP A 42 -6.69 -3.44 14.70
CA ASP A 42 -7.20 -4.19 13.57
C ASP A 42 -6.67 -3.56 12.28
N PHE A 43 -5.66 -4.17 11.67
CA PHE A 43 -5.07 -3.64 10.45
C PHE A 43 -6.00 -3.70 9.23
N SER A 44 -7.10 -4.49 9.30
CA SER A 44 -8.07 -4.56 8.20
C SER A 44 -8.85 -3.25 8.02
N VAL A 45 -8.90 -2.39 9.05
CA VAL A 45 -9.57 -1.08 8.99
C VAL A 45 -8.65 0.05 8.51
N VAL A 46 -7.37 -0.25 8.28
CA VAL A 46 -6.38 0.73 7.83
C VAL A 46 -6.53 0.93 6.33
N THR A 47 -7.11 2.06 5.93
CA THR A 47 -7.29 2.40 4.51
C THR A 47 -5.97 2.53 3.76
N ALA A 48 -6.00 2.40 2.43
CA ALA A 48 -4.80 2.46 1.58
C ALA A 48 -3.90 3.68 1.86
N ARG A 49 -4.50 4.87 1.95
CA ARG A 49 -3.77 6.11 2.22
C ARG A 49 -3.16 6.13 3.63
N ALA A 50 -3.87 5.57 4.60
CA ALA A 50 -3.40 5.43 5.97
C ALA A 50 -2.25 4.41 6.07
N ALA A 51 -2.34 3.35 5.28
CA ALA A 51 -1.33 2.31 5.18
C ALA A 51 -0.04 2.88 4.60
N THR A 52 -0.09 3.65 3.50
CA THR A 52 1.09 4.32 2.94
C THR A 52 1.78 5.19 4.00
N TYR A 53 1.04 6.08 4.66
CA TYR A 53 1.59 6.92 5.74
C TYR A 53 2.22 6.09 6.88
N LEU A 54 1.56 4.99 7.29
CA LEU A 54 2.08 4.13 8.34
C LEU A 54 3.36 3.42 7.91
N LEU A 55 3.40 2.86 6.71
CA LEU A 55 4.53 2.08 6.20
C LEU A 55 5.74 2.96 5.89
N GLU A 56 5.51 4.23 5.52
CA GLU A 56 6.57 5.25 5.45
C GLU A 56 7.26 5.46 6.80
N ALA A 57 6.53 5.41 7.91
CA ALA A 57 7.09 5.61 9.25
C ALA A 57 7.57 4.30 9.91
N GLN A 58 6.89 3.19 9.63
CA GLN A 58 7.00 1.91 10.34
C GLN A 58 6.90 0.74 9.34
N PRO A 59 7.93 0.51 8.51
CA PRO A 59 7.91 -0.53 7.46
C PRO A 59 7.78 -1.96 8.01
N GLN A 60 8.04 -2.20 9.28
CA GLN A 60 7.84 -3.51 9.92
C GLN A 60 6.38 -3.97 9.93
N PHE A 61 5.41 -3.07 9.74
CA PHE A 61 3.99 -3.42 9.65
C PHE A 61 3.55 -3.88 8.25
N PHE A 62 4.47 -3.97 7.30
CA PHE A 62 4.17 -4.35 5.92
C PHE A 62 3.35 -5.63 5.80
N ASP A 63 3.72 -6.68 6.53
CA ASP A 63 3.02 -7.98 6.48
C ASP A 63 1.68 -7.98 7.24
N ARG A 64 1.35 -6.89 7.94
CA ARG A 64 0.08 -6.74 8.67
C ARG A 64 -0.95 -5.94 7.87
N ILE A 65 -0.52 -5.21 6.84
CA ILE A 65 -1.40 -4.38 6.01
C ILE A 65 -2.08 -5.25 4.94
N PRO A 66 -3.39 -5.05 4.69
CA PRO A 66 -4.06 -5.65 3.54
C PRO A 66 -3.60 -4.99 2.24
N LEU A 67 -2.55 -5.55 1.62
CA LEU A 67 -1.86 -4.99 0.45
C LEU A 67 -2.78 -4.86 -0.77
N GLU A 68 -3.83 -5.68 -0.86
CA GLU A 68 -4.88 -5.62 -1.89
C GLU A 68 -5.67 -4.31 -1.89
N THR A 69 -5.65 -3.56 -0.78
CA THR A 69 -6.30 -2.25 -0.69
C THR A 69 -5.46 -1.14 -1.34
N LEU A 70 -4.15 -1.35 -1.52
CA LEU A 70 -3.26 -0.36 -2.10
C LEU A 70 -3.48 -0.26 -3.62
N TRP A 71 -3.50 0.98 -4.11
CA TRP A 71 -3.57 1.28 -5.55
C TRP A 71 -2.16 1.42 -6.13
N ALA A 72 -2.03 1.35 -7.46
CA ALA A 72 -0.73 1.41 -8.15
C ALA A 72 0.13 2.61 -7.71
N TYR A 73 -0.46 3.81 -7.60
CA TYR A 73 0.26 5.00 -7.18
C TYR A 73 0.74 4.96 -5.71
N HIS A 74 0.04 4.24 -4.83
CA HIS A 74 0.47 4.09 -3.43
C HIS A 74 1.77 3.30 -3.33
N TRP A 75 1.98 2.32 -4.22
CA TRP A 75 3.23 1.56 -4.31
C TRP A 75 4.38 2.46 -4.75
N THR A 76 4.16 3.27 -5.79
CA THR A 76 5.15 4.26 -6.25
C THR A 76 5.56 5.19 -5.11
N GLU A 77 4.60 5.78 -4.40
CA GLU A 77 4.87 6.68 -3.27
C GLU A 77 5.63 5.97 -2.12
N LEU A 78 5.22 4.74 -1.82
CA LEU A 78 5.80 3.94 -0.74
C LEU A 78 7.26 3.59 -1.02
N PHE A 79 7.58 3.13 -2.23
CA PHE A 79 8.94 2.67 -2.56
C PHE A 79 9.93 3.81 -2.76
N GLU A 80 9.47 4.99 -3.16
CA GLU A 80 10.30 6.21 -3.15
C GLU A 80 10.86 6.50 -1.75
N ARG A 81 10.12 6.17 -0.69
CA ARG A 81 10.50 6.41 0.71
C ARG A 81 11.04 5.18 1.43
N GLN A 82 10.62 3.99 1.02
CA GLN A 82 10.96 2.71 1.64
C GLN A 82 11.32 1.66 0.56
N PRO A 83 12.43 1.84 -0.17
CA PRO A 83 12.81 0.98 -1.30
C PRO A 83 13.04 -0.49 -0.92
N GLN A 84 13.38 -0.78 0.34
CA GLN A 84 13.50 -2.16 0.83
C GLN A 84 12.17 -2.93 0.82
N LEU A 85 11.03 -2.23 0.83
CA LEU A 85 9.71 -2.86 0.70
C LEU A 85 9.43 -3.30 -0.74
N GLU A 86 10.00 -2.60 -1.72
CA GLU A 86 9.93 -2.99 -3.13
C GLU A 86 10.65 -4.31 -3.33
N GLN A 87 11.89 -4.41 -2.86
CA GLN A 87 12.65 -5.65 -2.89
C GLN A 87 11.89 -6.79 -2.20
N LYS A 88 11.31 -6.53 -1.03
CA LYS A 88 10.52 -7.53 -0.30
C LYS A 88 9.31 -8.02 -1.09
N MET A 89 8.64 -7.14 -1.84
CA MET A 89 7.53 -7.53 -2.72
C MET A 89 8.01 -8.32 -3.94
N LEU A 90 9.09 -7.88 -4.58
CA LEU A 90 9.67 -8.55 -5.74
C LEU A 90 10.17 -9.97 -5.40
N GLU A 91 10.57 -10.21 -4.15
CA GLU A 91 10.97 -11.55 -3.66
C GLU A 91 9.78 -12.50 -3.43
N LYS A 92 8.55 -11.98 -3.33
CA LYS A 92 7.36 -12.83 -3.18
C LYS A 92 7.02 -13.53 -4.50
N PRO A 93 6.45 -14.74 -4.46
CA PRO A 93 5.88 -15.36 -5.65
C PRO A 93 4.85 -14.45 -6.32
N HIS A 94 4.88 -14.39 -7.64
CA HIS A 94 3.93 -13.65 -8.50
C HIS A 94 2.45 -13.97 -8.18
N SER A 95 2.15 -15.17 -7.65
CA SER A 95 0.81 -15.57 -7.20
C SER A 95 0.31 -14.86 -5.94
N GLU A 96 1.21 -14.28 -5.14
CA GLU A 96 0.89 -13.50 -3.94
C GLU A 96 0.79 -11.99 -4.21
N TRP A 97 1.15 -11.55 -5.41
CA TRP A 97 1.14 -10.13 -5.75
C TRP A 97 -0.31 -9.64 -5.89
N PRO A 98 -0.71 -8.56 -5.19
CA PRO A 98 -1.99 -7.94 -5.44
C PRO A 98 -2.02 -7.33 -6.85
N PHE A 99 -3.19 -7.29 -7.48
CA PHE A 99 -3.36 -6.78 -8.84
C PHE A 99 -2.75 -5.38 -9.03
N ASN A 100 -2.98 -4.47 -8.08
CA ASN A 100 -2.46 -3.10 -8.17
C ASN A 100 -0.93 -3.03 -8.01
N PHE A 101 -0.31 -4.03 -7.39
CA PHE A 101 1.15 -4.13 -7.39
C PHE A 101 1.66 -4.58 -8.77
N TRP A 102 0.97 -5.50 -9.46
CA TRP A 102 1.28 -5.82 -10.86
C TRP A 102 1.24 -4.58 -11.75
N VAL A 103 0.18 -3.78 -11.63
CA VAL A 103 0.02 -2.53 -12.40
C VAL A 103 1.19 -1.58 -12.14
N HIS A 104 1.64 -1.44 -10.88
CA HIS A 104 2.84 -0.68 -10.55
C HIS A 104 4.11 -1.32 -11.13
N ALA A 105 4.34 -2.61 -10.90
CA ALA A 105 5.55 -3.31 -11.30
C ALA A 105 5.78 -3.24 -12.82
N LEU A 106 4.73 -3.40 -13.62
CA LEU A 106 4.81 -3.31 -15.09
C LEU A 106 5.31 -1.94 -15.59
N GLN A 107 5.13 -0.87 -14.82
CA GLN A 107 5.66 0.45 -15.17
C GLN A 107 7.20 0.50 -15.11
N TYR A 108 7.84 -0.39 -14.36
CA TYR A 108 9.28 -0.39 -14.12
C TYR A 108 9.98 -1.68 -14.57
N HIS A 109 9.21 -2.76 -14.78
CA HIS A 109 9.67 -4.09 -15.15
C HIS A 109 8.95 -4.59 -16.41
N PRO A 110 9.31 -4.10 -17.61
CA PRO A 110 8.65 -4.47 -18.87
C PRO A 110 8.77 -5.96 -19.21
N GLU A 111 9.76 -6.67 -18.66
CA GLU A 111 9.91 -8.11 -18.78
C GLU A 111 8.69 -8.91 -18.26
N LEU A 112 7.94 -8.33 -17.31
CA LEU A 112 6.76 -8.94 -16.71
C LEU A 112 5.52 -8.89 -17.61
N GLU A 113 5.56 -8.12 -18.71
CA GLU A 113 4.43 -7.94 -19.63
C GLU A 113 3.87 -9.27 -20.13
N SER A 114 4.74 -10.23 -20.42
CA SER A 114 4.34 -11.55 -20.95
C SER A 114 3.62 -12.43 -19.94
N GLU A 115 3.80 -12.17 -18.65
CA GLU A 115 3.18 -12.93 -17.55
C GLU A 115 1.85 -12.32 -17.10
N PHE A 116 1.62 -11.04 -17.39
CA PHE A 116 0.43 -10.33 -16.96
C PHE A 116 -0.73 -10.49 -17.95
N ASP A 117 -1.85 -11.03 -17.47
CA ASP A 117 -3.08 -11.28 -18.23
C ASP A 117 -4.22 -10.32 -17.86
N GLY A 118 -3.95 -9.34 -16.98
CA GLY A 118 -4.95 -8.46 -16.38
C GLY A 118 -5.21 -7.14 -17.11
N TRP A 119 -4.77 -6.98 -18.37
CA TRP A 119 -4.84 -5.72 -19.12
C TRP A 119 -6.25 -5.11 -19.18
N ASP A 120 -7.27 -5.95 -19.37
CA ASP A 120 -8.67 -5.52 -19.45
C ASP A 120 -9.23 -4.97 -18.13
N LYS A 121 -8.54 -5.19 -17.01
CA LYS A 121 -8.93 -4.72 -15.68
C LYS A 121 -8.25 -3.41 -15.28
N ILE A 122 -7.27 -2.93 -16.05
CA ILE A 122 -6.57 -1.68 -15.74
C ILE A 122 -7.55 -0.52 -15.98
N GLU A 123 -7.72 0.31 -14.95
CA GLU A 123 -8.63 1.45 -14.99
C GLU A 123 -8.02 2.61 -15.81
N ASP A 124 -8.88 3.42 -16.44
CA ASP A 124 -8.45 4.56 -17.28
C ASP A 124 -7.53 5.54 -16.56
N GLN A 125 -7.62 5.62 -15.24
CA GLN A 125 -6.79 6.50 -14.41
C GLN A 125 -5.33 6.04 -14.31
N ASP A 126 -5.05 4.73 -14.45
CA ASP A 126 -3.71 4.16 -14.34
C ASP A 126 -2.98 4.11 -15.70
N ILE A 127 -3.73 4.13 -16.80
CA ILE A 127 -3.21 4.10 -18.17
C ILE A 127 -2.21 5.24 -18.49
N PRO A 128 -2.41 6.50 -18.06
CA PRO A 128 -1.46 7.59 -18.31
C PRO A 128 -0.06 7.33 -17.74
N ASP A 129 0.05 6.56 -16.65
CA ASP A 129 1.36 6.22 -16.11
C ASP A 129 2.15 5.32 -17.06
N PHE A 130 1.50 4.32 -17.67
CA PHE A 130 2.15 3.49 -18.71
C PHE A 130 2.60 4.32 -19.90
N LYS A 131 1.81 5.31 -20.34
CA LYS A 131 2.22 6.20 -21.44
C LYS A 131 3.51 6.95 -21.11
N ARG A 132 3.69 7.31 -19.84
CA ARG A 132 4.86 8.05 -19.33
C ARG A 132 6.06 7.15 -19.10
N THR A 133 5.87 5.96 -18.51
CA THR A 133 6.96 5.08 -18.06
C THR A 133 7.33 4.00 -19.07
N GLN A 134 6.36 3.50 -19.84
CA GLN A 134 6.51 2.38 -20.78
C GLN A 134 5.74 2.63 -22.10
N PRO A 135 6.19 3.60 -22.93
CA PRO A 135 5.43 4.03 -24.11
C PRO A 135 5.23 2.92 -25.17
N GLU A 136 6.16 1.97 -25.28
CA GLU A 136 6.01 0.83 -26.20
C GLU A 136 4.93 -0.16 -25.74
N MET A 137 4.92 -0.48 -24.44
CA MET A 137 3.89 -1.31 -23.81
C MET A 137 2.52 -0.63 -23.93
N TYR A 138 2.46 0.68 -23.66
CA TYR A 138 1.26 1.47 -23.87
C TYR A 138 0.71 1.35 -25.30
N ALA A 139 1.58 1.49 -26.31
CA ALA A 139 1.17 1.41 -27.71
C ALA A 139 0.64 0.02 -28.10
N ARG A 140 1.07 -1.05 -27.43
CA ARG A 140 0.57 -2.42 -27.66
C ARG A 140 -0.81 -2.65 -27.08
N HIS A 141 -1.04 -2.22 -25.84
CA HIS A 141 -2.27 -2.54 -25.09
C HIS A 141 -3.35 -1.47 -25.19
N TRP A 142 -2.99 -0.22 -25.48
CA TRP A 142 -3.93 0.89 -25.64
C TRP A 142 -3.64 1.75 -26.89
N PRO A 143 -3.59 1.15 -28.11
CA PRO A 143 -3.32 1.88 -29.35
C PRO A 143 -4.38 2.94 -29.70
N GLU A 144 -5.60 2.80 -29.16
CA GLU A 144 -6.75 3.66 -29.47
C GLU A 144 -7.05 4.73 -28.40
N LYS A 145 -6.31 4.73 -27.27
CA LYS A 145 -6.42 5.74 -26.21
C LYS A 145 -5.30 6.75 -26.29
#